data_AF-A0A7S4ECS0-F1
#
_entry.id   AF-A0A7S4ECS0-F1
#
_cell.length_a   1.000
_cell.length_b   1.000
_cell.length_c   1.000
_cell.angle_alpha   90.00
_cell.angle_beta   90.00
_cell.angle_gamma   90.00
#
_symmetry.space_group_name_H-M   'P 1'
#
loop_
_entity.id
_entity.type
_entity.pdbx_description
1 polymer ?
#
loop_
_entity_poly.entity_id
_entity_poly.type
_entity_poly.pdbx_seq_one_letter_code
_entity_poly.pdbx_strand_id
1 'polypeptide(L)'
;MQLCQLLCASAVVASALQTRATQQRQPTRRPANFLESFAEAFANPPLSAPRARPEAADELQRLVTDGWNGARVDADRCSQLIDALALMGGPFDASDLGGGLWLALHSRGLVPKWQKNQELLKVFGVRNRAGQTYFPKDKRVENYGEVVGGLVTFGAEGTFALPAGPLRAPCDLPVEITAGGLTVFGKRFELPIAGPGLVRVLYHDSTMRIFESPLTSQDKWEESGLVVVQVRESAVINI
;
A
#
# COMPACT_ATOMS: atom_id res chain seq x y z
N MET A 1 21.72 17.60 -16.07
CA MET A 1 21.03 17.47 -17.38
C MET A 1 21.00 16.00 -17.85
N GLN A 2 20.41 15.08 -17.09
CA GLN A 2 20.22 13.68 -17.54
C GLN A 2 18.90 13.05 -17.07
N LEU A 3 18.08 13.76 -16.29
CA LEU A 3 16.71 13.34 -15.93
C LEU A 3 15.63 13.86 -16.90
N CYS A 4 15.98 14.75 -17.85
CA CYS A 4 15.10 15.16 -18.95
C CYS A 4 14.95 14.09 -20.05
N GLN A 5 15.73 13.00 -20.02
CA GLN A 5 15.72 12.00 -21.10
C GLN A 5 14.67 10.89 -20.93
N LEU A 6 14.11 10.69 -19.73
CA LEU A 6 13.02 9.74 -19.51
C LEU A 6 11.63 10.31 -19.80
N LEU A 7 11.50 11.64 -19.88
CA LEU A 7 10.24 12.34 -20.20
C LEU A 7 10.03 12.57 -21.72
N CYS A 8 11.05 12.31 -22.56
CA CYS A 8 10.93 12.43 -24.02
C CYS A 8 10.45 11.15 -24.74
N ALA A 9 10.36 10.01 -24.06
CA ALA A 9 9.89 8.76 -24.67
C ALA A 9 8.36 8.67 -24.80
N SER A 10 7.62 9.59 -24.17
CA SER A 10 6.14 9.56 -24.10
C SER A 10 5.45 10.21 -25.31
N ALA A 11 6.19 10.80 -26.26
CA ALA A 11 5.62 11.58 -27.36
C ALA A 11 5.51 10.83 -28.72
N VAL A 12 5.90 9.54 -28.80
CA VAL A 12 5.98 8.82 -30.10
C VAL A 12 5.04 7.59 -30.21
N VAL A 13 4.33 7.20 -29.14
CA VAL A 13 3.53 5.94 -29.16
C VAL A 13 2.02 6.23 -29.24
N ALA A 14 1.63 7.28 -29.96
CA ALA A 14 0.23 7.64 -30.21
C ALA A 14 -0.15 7.41 -31.69
N SER A 15 0.05 6.19 -32.18
CA SER A 15 -0.61 5.67 -33.41
C SER A 15 -0.32 4.20 -33.59
N ALA A 16 -1.00 3.35 -32.84
CA ALA A 16 -1.12 1.94 -33.20
C ALA A 16 -2.30 1.27 -32.47
N LEU A 17 -3.33 0.99 -33.27
CA LEU A 17 -4.13 -0.24 -33.21
C LEU A 17 -5.34 -0.28 -32.24
N GLN A 18 -6.47 0.15 -32.80
CA GLN A 18 -7.74 -0.58 -32.73
C GLN A 18 -7.56 -2.04 -33.16
N THR A 19 -7.99 -3.03 -32.35
CA THR A 19 -9.26 -3.78 -32.50
C THR A 19 -9.32 -5.05 -31.64
N ARG A 20 -10.57 -5.32 -31.19
CA ARG A 20 -11.22 -6.61 -30.87
C ARG A 20 -11.13 -7.21 -29.45
N ALA A 21 -12.34 -7.37 -28.92
CA ALA A 21 -12.76 -8.05 -27.72
C ALA A 21 -12.70 -9.58 -27.83
N THR A 22 -12.64 -10.26 -26.68
CA THR A 22 -13.32 -11.57 -26.49
C THR A 22 -13.71 -11.75 -25.02
N GLN A 23 -14.98 -12.07 -24.79
CA GLN A 23 -15.54 -12.48 -23.50
C GLN A 23 -14.94 -13.81 -23.04
N GLN A 24 -14.62 -13.95 -21.76
CA GLN A 24 -14.42 -15.25 -21.12
C GLN A 24 -15.33 -15.43 -19.90
N ARG A 25 -15.86 -16.65 -19.81
CA ARG A 25 -17.01 -17.12 -19.03
C ARG A 25 -16.75 -17.17 -17.53
N GLN A 26 -17.80 -16.89 -16.75
CA GLN A 26 -17.88 -17.19 -15.32
C GLN A 26 -17.94 -18.71 -15.09
N PRO A 27 -17.16 -19.26 -14.14
CA PRO A 27 -17.38 -20.61 -13.65
C PRO A 27 -18.54 -20.65 -12.64
N THR A 28 -19.44 -21.59 -12.87
CA THR A 28 -20.54 -21.95 -11.96
C THR A 28 -20.00 -22.47 -10.63
N ARG A 29 -20.37 -21.82 -9.52
CA ARG A 29 -20.09 -22.27 -8.15
C ARG A 29 -20.75 -23.63 -7.89
N ARG A 30 -19.95 -24.65 -7.63
CA ARG A 30 -20.39 -25.87 -6.94
C ARG A 30 -20.67 -25.56 -5.46
N PRO A 31 -21.64 -26.22 -4.81
CA PRO A 31 -21.80 -26.14 -3.37
C PRO A 31 -20.59 -26.81 -2.69
N ALA A 32 -19.90 -26.06 -1.82
CA ALA A 32 -18.72 -26.52 -1.09
C ALA A 32 -19.11 -27.63 -0.09
N ASN A 33 -18.29 -28.69 -0.03
CA ASN A 33 -18.48 -29.77 0.94
C ASN A 33 -17.99 -29.30 2.32
N PHE A 34 -18.65 -29.73 3.40
CA PHE A 34 -18.36 -29.39 4.80
C PHE A 34 -16.87 -29.57 5.23
N LEU A 35 -16.11 -30.43 4.54
CA LEU A 35 -14.68 -30.62 4.76
C LEU A 35 -13.80 -29.51 4.14
N GLU A 36 -14.25 -28.88 3.04
CA GLU A 36 -13.58 -27.69 2.47
C GLU A 36 -13.80 -26.45 3.36
N SER A 37 -14.99 -26.29 3.97
CA SER A 37 -15.24 -25.19 4.91
C SER A 37 -14.41 -25.33 6.20
N PHE A 38 -14.11 -26.56 6.61
CA PHE A 38 -13.20 -26.82 7.73
C PHE A 38 -11.74 -26.46 7.37
N ALA A 39 -11.28 -26.80 6.17
CA ALA A 39 -9.95 -26.44 5.70
C ALA A 39 -9.79 -24.91 5.53
N GLU A 40 -10.82 -24.21 5.03
CA GLU A 40 -10.85 -22.74 4.96
C GLU A 40 -10.83 -22.08 6.34
N ALA A 41 -11.52 -22.65 7.33
CA ALA A 41 -11.55 -22.12 8.70
C ALA A 41 -10.20 -22.23 9.43
N PHE A 42 -9.34 -23.19 9.05
CA PHE A 42 -7.96 -23.28 9.54
C PHE A 42 -6.98 -22.47 8.67
N ALA A 43 -7.27 -22.30 7.38
CA ALA A 43 -6.49 -21.43 6.50
C ALA A 43 -6.69 -19.93 6.83
N ASN A 44 -7.84 -19.57 7.39
CA ASN A 44 -8.18 -18.23 7.86
C ASN A 44 -8.44 -18.30 9.37
N PRO A 45 -7.40 -18.26 10.22
CA PRO A 45 -7.59 -18.25 11.66
C PRO A 45 -8.61 -17.17 12.02
N PRO A 46 -9.53 -17.43 12.97
CA PRO A 46 -10.51 -16.44 13.38
C PRO A 46 -9.75 -15.18 13.79
N LEU A 47 -10.14 -14.04 13.19
CA LEU A 47 -9.67 -12.72 13.59
C LEU A 47 -9.69 -12.68 15.12
N SER A 48 -8.53 -12.36 15.71
CA SER A 48 -8.39 -12.18 17.16
C SER A 48 -9.60 -11.43 17.73
N ALA A 49 -10.05 -11.80 18.94
CA ALA A 49 -11.22 -11.20 19.59
C ALA A 49 -11.26 -9.68 19.37
N PRO A 50 -12.43 -9.10 19.02
CA PRO A 50 -12.52 -7.72 18.56
C PRO A 50 -11.95 -6.79 19.63
N ARG A 51 -10.77 -6.24 19.36
CA ARG A 51 -10.18 -5.21 20.21
C ARG A 51 -10.99 -3.95 19.99
N ALA A 52 -11.37 -3.29 21.07
CA ALA A 52 -11.99 -1.97 20.98
C ALA A 52 -11.03 -1.07 20.20
N ARG A 53 -11.50 -0.60 19.05
CA ARG A 53 -10.72 0.27 18.20
C ARG A 53 -10.62 1.65 18.85
N PRO A 54 -9.43 2.27 18.93
CA PRO A 54 -9.30 3.60 19.50
C PRO A 54 -10.12 4.62 18.67
N GLU A 55 -10.81 5.54 19.34
CA GLU A 55 -11.55 6.63 18.67
C GLU A 55 -10.63 7.45 17.74
N ALA A 56 -9.35 7.61 18.13
CA ALA A 56 -8.34 8.27 17.31
C ALA A 56 -8.09 7.55 15.97
N ALA A 57 -8.20 6.21 15.94
CA ALA A 57 -8.05 5.44 14.71
C ALA A 57 -9.25 5.60 13.78
N ASP A 58 -10.46 5.62 14.34
CA ASP A 58 -11.68 5.89 13.58
C ASP A 58 -11.70 7.31 13.01
N GLU A 59 -11.32 8.30 13.81
CA GLU A 59 -11.21 9.69 13.35
C GLU A 59 -10.17 9.84 12.25
N LEU A 60 -8.97 9.26 12.42
CA LEU A 60 -7.91 9.33 11.42
C LEU A 60 -8.32 8.66 10.11
N GLN A 61 -8.87 7.44 10.17
CA GLN A 61 -9.33 6.73 8.98
C GLN A 61 -10.39 7.54 8.23
N ARG A 62 -11.37 8.12 8.95
CA ARG A 62 -12.40 8.96 8.35
C ARG A 62 -11.79 10.18 7.65
N LEU A 63 -10.91 10.93 8.31
CA LEU A 63 -10.27 12.12 7.73
C LEU A 63 -9.50 11.80 6.44
N VAL A 64 -8.71 10.72 6.42
CA VAL A 64 -7.92 10.37 5.22
C VAL A 64 -8.79 9.80 4.09
N THR A 65 -9.89 9.13 4.43
CA THR A 65 -10.84 8.59 3.44
C THR A 65 -11.71 9.72 2.85
N ASP A 66 -12.18 10.65 3.67
CA ASP A 66 -12.88 11.86 3.20
C ASP A 66 -11.96 12.69 2.30
N GLY A 67 -10.68 12.82 2.70
CA GLY A 67 -9.62 13.44 1.91
C GLY A 67 -9.42 12.80 0.54
N TRP A 68 -9.33 11.47 0.52
CA TRP A 68 -9.29 10.72 -0.73
C TRP A 68 -10.50 11.01 -1.62
N ASN A 69 -11.68 11.20 -1.02
CA ASN A 69 -12.92 11.53 -1.70
C ASN A 69 -13.09 13.02 -2.06
N GLY A 70 -12.06 13.84 -1.83
CA GLY A 70 -12.00 15.24 -2.26
C GLY A 70 -12.32 16.26 -1.17
N ALA A 71 -12.58 15.82 0.07
CA ALA A 71 -12.68 16.75 1.20
C ALA A 71 -11.32 17.38 1.53
N ARG A 72 -11.35 18.55 2.17
CA ARG A 72 -10.12 19.15 2.71
C ARG A 72 -9.65 18.34 3.92
N VAL A 73 -8.39 17.90 3.90
CA VAL A 73 -7.75 17.21 5.02
C VAL A 73 -7.09 18.23 5.94
N ASP A 74 -7.38 18.13 7.24
CA ASP A 74 -6.65 18.84 8.29
C ASP A 74 -5.36 18.07 8.62
N ALA A 75 -4.24 18.52 8.04
CA ALA A 75 -2.95 17.85 8.19
C ALA A 75 -2.39 17.91 9.62
N ASP A 76 -2.70 18.97 10.38
CA ASP A 76 -2.26 19.12 11.77
C ASP A 76 -3.03 18.13 12.65
N ARG A 77 -4.34 18.00 12.42
CA ARG A 77 -5.16 17.01 13.12
C ARG A 77 -4.72 15.58 12.79
N CYS A 78 -4.46 15.27 11.50
CA CYS A 78 -3.91 13.98 11.11
C CYS A 78 -2.59 13.68 11.83
N SER A 79 -1.69 14.66 11.93
CA SER A 79 -0.40 14.50 12.63
C SER A 79 -0.58 14.19 14.12
N GLN A 80 -1.48 14.89 14.81
CA GLN A 80 -1.78 14.64 16.23
C GLN A 80 -2.33 13.22 16.45
N LEU A 81 -3.23 12.76 15.58
CA LEU A 81 -3.83 11.43 15.68
C LEU A 81 -2.80 10.33 15.40
N ILE A 82 -1.92 10.53 14.41
CA ILE A 82 -0.78 9.63 14.14
C ILE A 82 0.10 9.48 15.38
N ASP A 83 0.47 10.60 16.02
CA ASP A 83 1.34 10.56 17.20
C ASP A 83 0.66 9.91 18.40
N ALA A 84 -0.64 10.16 18.61
CA ALA A 84 -1.42 9.51 19.66
C ALA A 84 -1.50 7.99 19.48
N LEU A 85 -1.71 7.52 18.24
CA LEU A 85 -1.76 6.09 17.91
C LEU A 85 -0.39 5.42 18.02
N ALA A 86 0.67 6.08 17.56
CA ALA A 86 2.04 5.61 17.70
C ALA A 86 2.46 5.47 19.17
N LEU A 87 2.06 6.43 20.01
CA LEU A 87 2.35 6.41 21.46
C LEU A 87 1.55 5.32 22.19
N MET A 88 0.31 5.07 21.79
CA MET A 88 -0.53 4.02 22.37
C MET A 88 0.11 2.64 22.18
N GLY A 89 0.69 2.40 21.00
CA GLY A 89 1.22 1.11 20.62
C GLY A 89 0.19 -0.01 20.76
N GLY A 90 0.64 -1.25 20.88
CA GLY A 90 -0.25 -2.37 21.12
C GLY A 90 0.33 -3.70 20.67
N PRO A 91 -0.35 -4.83 20.94
CA PRO A 91 0.07 -6.11 20.39
C PRO A 91 -0.05 -6.07 18.86
N PHE A 92 1.00 -6.49 18.16
CA PHE A 92 1.06 -6.51 16.70
C PHE A 92 0.74 -7.91 16.18
N ASP A 93 -0.29 -8.02 15.35
CA ASP A 93 -0.61 -9.26 14.63
C ASP A 93 -0.20 -9.12 13.16
N ALA A 94 0.79 -9.91 12.74
CA ALA A 94 1.30 -9.86 11.38
C ALA A 94 0.24 -10.25 10.34
N SER A 95 -0.79 -11.03 10.71
CA SER A 95 -1.88 -11.36 9.78
C SER A 95 -2.67 -10.13 9.35
N ASP A 96 -2.74 -9.10 10.20
CA ASP A 96 -3.46 -7.86 9.90
C ASP A 96 -2.79 -7.06 8.78
N LEU A 97 -1.50 -7.30 8.48
CA LEU A 97 -0.85 -6.68 7.31
C LEU A 97 -1.41 -7.21 5.98
N GLY A 98 -1.97 -8.42 5.97
CA GLY A 98 -2.42 -9.09 4.75
C GLY A 98 -3.78 -8.60 4.23
N GLY A 99 -4.39 -9.37 3.34
CA GLY A 99 -5.78 -9.19 2.88
C GLY A 99 -5.98 -8.19 1.73
N GLY A 100 -5.03 -8.13 0.78
CA GLY A 100 -5.15 -7.34 -0.45
C GLY A 100 -4.41 -6.00 -0.39
N LEU A 101 -4.79 -5.09 -1.29
CA LEU A 101 -4.14 -3.80 -1.45
C LEU A 101 -4.53 -2.84 -0.32
N TRP A 102 -3.53 -2.21 0.27
CA TRP A 102 -3.69 -1.10 1.20
C TRP A 102 -3.24 0.19 0.55
N LEU A 103 -4.17 1.13 0.39
CA LEU A 103 -3.94 2.40 -0.27
C LEU A 103 -3.27 3.40 0.68
N ALA A 104 -2.20 4.05 0.22
CA ALA A 104 -1.60 5.20 0.89
C ALA A 104 -2.47 6.44 0.67
N LEU A 105 -3.18 6.87 1.72
CA LEU A 105 -4.14 7.97 1.63
C LEU A 105 -3.63 9.28 2.22
N HIS A 106 -2.64 9.20 3.11
CA HIS A 106 -2.03 10.38 3.72
C HIS A 106 -0.56 10.11 4.03
N SER A 107 0.24 11.17 3.96
CA SER A 107 1.65 11.13 4.33
C SER A 107 2.06 12.38 5.10
N ARG A 108 2.93 12.20 6.09
CA ARG A 108 3.59 13.27 6.84
C ARG A 108 5.10 13.19 6.58
N GLY A 109 5.74 14.32 6.31
CA GLY A 109 7.16 14.41 5.97
C GLY A 109 7.40 14.90 4.54
N LEU A 110 8.56 14.58 3.98
CA LEU A 110 8.86 14.92 2.58
C LEU A 110 7.89 14.21 1.64
N VAL A 111 7.33 14.96 0.69
CA VAL A 111 6.39 14.40 -0.30
C VAL A 111 7.10 13.27 -1.07
N PRO A 112 6.58 12.04 -1.00
CA PRO A 112 7.17 10.90 -1.69
C PRO A 112 7.25 11.15 -3.20
N LYS A 113 8.30 10.61 -3.83
CA LYS A 113 8.53 10.78 -5.27
C LYS A 113 7.33 10.32 -6.13
N TRP A 114 6.62 9.27 -5.70
CA TRP A 114 5.42 8.77 -6.37
C TRP A 114 4.24 9.75 -6.28
N GLN A 115 4.08 10.46 -5.15
CA GLN A 115 2.98 11.40 -4.94
C GLN A 115 3.15 12.67 -5.77
N LYS A 116 4.39 13.09 -6.06
CA LYS A 116 4.65 14.27 -6.92
C LYS A 116 4.01 14.14 -8.31
N ASN A 117 3.96 12.92 -8.85
CA ASN A 117 3.33 12.65 -10.14
C ASN A 117 1.81 12.72 -10.07
N GLN A 118 1.21 12.38 -8.91
CA GLN A 118 -0.23 12.45 -8.70
C GLN A 118 -0.74 13.89 -8.78
N GLU A 119 -0.04 14.86 -8.16
CA GLU A 119 -0.44 16.27 -8.19
C GLU A 119 -0.50 16.85 -9.62
N LEU A 120 0.46 16.48 -10.48
CA LEU A 120 0.50 16.93 -11.87
C LEU A 120 -0.70 16.43 -12.69
N LEU A 121 -1.23 15.25 -12.35
CA LEU A 121 -2.28 14.58 -13.13
C LEU A 121 -3.69 14.79 -12.59
N LYS A 122 -3.83 15.34 -11.37
CA LYS A 122 -5.12 15.78 -10.83
C LYS A 122 -5.85 16.74 -11.77
N VAL A 123 -5.12 17.58 -12.50
CA VAL A 123 -5.68 18.52 -13.50
C VAL A 123 -6.48 17.80 -14.60
N PHE A 124 -6.14 16.54 -14.89
CA PHE A 124 -6.83 15.72 -15.90
C PHE A 124 -7.88 14.78 -15.29
N GLY A 125 -8.22 14.95 -14.01
CA GLY A 125 -9.19 14.11 -13.30
C GLY A 125 -8.71 12.68 -13.05
N VAL A 126 -7.44 12.37 -13.29
CA VAL A 126 -6.87 11.03 -13.04
C VAL A 126 -6.52 10.90 -11.57
N ARG A 127 -7.13 9.91 -10.90
CA ARG A 127 -6.82 9.58 -9.51
C ARG A 127 -5.94 8.34 -9.46
N ASN A 128 -4.63 8.56 -9.34
CA ASN A 128 -3.67 7.47 -9.17
C ASN A 128 -3.79 6.84 -7.79
N ARG A 129 -3.69 5.51 -7.75
CA ARG A 129 -3.55 4.72 -6.53
C ARG A 129 -2.09 4.41 -6.23
N ALA A 130 -1.72 4.44 -4.96
CA ALA A 130 -0.45 3.91 -4.49
C ALA A 130 -0.70 3.12 -3.21
N GLY A 131 0.05 2.06 -2.98
CA GLY A 131 -0.22 1.16 -1.88
C GLY A 131 0.70 -0.04 -1.79
N GLN A 132 0.39 -0.91 -0.84
CA GLN A 132 1.18 -2.09 -0.53
C GLN A 132 0.29 -3.30 -0.22
N THR A 133 0.67 -4.45 -0.73
CA THR A 133 0.09 -5.75 -0.37
C THR A 133 1.14 -6.56 0.36
N TYR A 134 0.82 -7.00 1.58
CA TYR A 134 1.67 -7.95 2.31
C TYR A 134 1.06 -9.35 2.21
N PHE A 135 1.93 -10.35 2.19
CA PHE A 135 1.60 -11.76 2.24
C PHE A 135 2.30 -12.34 3.48
N PRO A 136 1.69 -12.24 4.68
CA PRO A 136 2.37 -12.56 5.93
C PRO A 136 2.86 -14.00 6.05
N LYS A 137 2.11 -14.95 5.48
CA LYS A 137 2.50 -16.37 5.43
C LYS A 137 3.78 -16.58 4.64
N ASP A 138 3.93 -15.87 3.53
CA ASP A 138 5.06 -15.97 2.61
C ASP A 138 6.20 -14.99 2.95
N LYS A 139 5.99 -14.14 3.97
CA LYS A 139 6.91 -13.04 4.33
C LYS A 139 7.26 -12.16 3.14
N ARG A 140 6.29 -11.93 2.26
CA ARG A 140 6.44 -11.20 1.00
C ARG A 140 5.69 -9.87 1.05
N VAL A 141 6.20 -8.87 0.35
CA VAL A 141 5.57 -7.57 0.18
C VAL A 141 5.63 -7.14 -1.28
N GLU A 142 4.56 -6.52 -1.74
CA GLU A 142 4.44 -5.89 -3.06
C GLU A 142 4.04 -4.42 -2.87
N ASN A 143 4.87 -3.52 -3.36
CA ASN A 143 4.56 -2.11 -3.54
C ASN A 143 3.93 -1.88 -4.91
N TYR A 144 2.93 -1.02 -4.96
CA TYR A 144 2.21 -0.66 -6.16
C TYR A 144 2.01 0.86 -6.24
N GLY A 145 2.17 1.43 -7.43
CA GLY A 145 1.87 2.83 -7.68
C GLY A 145 1.42 3.07 -9.11
N GLU A 146 0.38 3.85 -9.29
CA GLU A 146 -0.07 4.34 -10.59
C GLU A 146 0.61 5.66 -10.91
N VAL A 147 1.12 5.78 -12.14
CA VAL A 147 1.66 7.02 -12.68
C VAL A 147 0.63 7.68 -13.57
N VAL A 148 -0.10 6.95 -14.42
CA VAL A 148 -1.17 7.50 -15.27
C VAL A 148 -2.35 6.52 -15.24
N GLY A 149 -3.05 6.49 -14.11
CA GLY A 149 -3.99 5.42 -13.78
C GLY A 149 -3.36 4.04 -14.00
N GLY A 150 -4.17 3.07 -14.44
CA GLY A 150 -3.71 1.72 -14.73
C GLY A 150 -2.85 1.56 -16.01
N LEU A 151 -2.65 2.62 -16.81
CA LEU A 151 -1.87 2.53 -18.06
C LEU A 151 -0.36 2.48 -17.82
N VAL A 152 0.09 3.22 -16.81
CA VAL A 152 1.48 3.26 -16.40
C VAL A 152 1.55 3.01 -14.90
N THR A 153 2.13 1.89 -14.50
CA THR A 153 2.24 1.51 -13.08
C THR A 153 3.68 1.16 -12.73
N PHE A 154 4.06 1.46 -11.50
CA PHE A 154 5.29 1.02 -10.90
C PHE A 154 4.97 -0.09 -9.89
N GLY A 155 5.83 -1.10 -9.81
CA GLY A 155 5.75 -2.11 -8.77
C GLY A 155 7.13 -2.49 -8.27
N ALA A 156 7.22 -2.83 -7.00
CA ALA A 156 8.40 -3.45 -6.40
C ALA A 156 7.99 -4.60 -5.51
N GLU A 157 8.73 -5.69 -5.54
CA GLU A 157 8.49 -6.86 -4.71
C GLU A 157 9.71 -7.19 -3.86
N GLY A 158 9.46 -7.78 -2.72
CA GLY A 158 10.49 -8.14 -1.78
C GLY A 158 9.97 -9.04 -0.67
N THR A 159 10.82 -9.22 0.33
CA THR A 159 10.51 -9.96 1.55
C THR A 159 10.63 -9.08 2.77
N PHE A 160 10.07 -9.52 3.90
CA PHE A 160 10.22 -8.86 5.18
C PHE A 160 10.44 -9.86 6.30
N ALA A 161 11.12 -9.44 7.36
CA ALA A 161 11.36 -10.25 8.55
C ALA A 161 10.52 -9.75 9.73
N LEU A 162 10.00 -10.70 10.52
CA LEU A 162 9.37 -10.40 11.80
C LEU A 162 10.39 -10.60 12.93
N PRO A 163 10.45 -9.71 13.92
CA PRO A 163 11.23 -9.93 15.14
C PRO A 163 10.82 -11.22 15.86
N ALA A 164 11.75 -11.78 16.63
CA ALA A 164 11.46 -12.93 17.47
C ALA A 164 10.61 -12.52 18.70
N GLY A 165 9.65 -13.38 19.07
CA GLY A 165 8.82 -13.19 20.27
C GLY A 165 7.49 -12.48 20.01
N PRO A 166 6.75 -12.12 21.07
CA PRO A 166 5.49 -11.40 20.95
C PRO A 166 5.70 -10.04 20.30
N LEU A 167 5.01 -9.83 19.19
CA LEU A 167 5.10 -8.61 18.41
C LEU A 167 4.31 -7.48 19.05
N ARG A 168 4.86 -6.26 19.05
CA ARG A 168 4.20 -5.04 19.52
C ARG A 168 4.55 -3.84 18.66
N ALA A 169 3.59 -2.96 18.44
CA ALA A 169 3.83 -1.66 17.81
C ALA A 169 4.30 -0.63 18.88
N PRO A 170 5.26 0.27 18.55
CA PRO A 170 5.99 0.31 17.29
C PRO A 170 6.90 -0.90 17.03
N CYS A 171 6.90 -1.43 15.81
CA CYS A 171 7.68 -2.62 15.42
C CYS A 171 8.51 -2.35 14.18
N ASP A 172 9.81 -2.60 14.24
CA ASP A 172 10.70 -2.49 13.09
C ASP A 172 10.71 -3.80 12.29
N LEU A 173 10.45 -3.69 10.98
CA LEU A 173 10.44 -4.79 10.02
C LEU A 173 11.56 -4.56 9.01
N PRO A 174 12.64 -5.35 9.06
CA PRO A 174 13.60 -5.39 7.98
C PRO A 174 12.91 -5.85 6.70
N VAL A 175 13.17 -5.16 5.60
CA VAL A 175 12.68 -5.52 4.27
C VAL A 175 13.84 -5.74 3.33
N GLU A 176 13.67 -6.60 2.33
CA GLU A 176 14.63 -6.81 1.25
C GLU A 176 13.87 -6.76 -0.06
N ILE A 177 14.06 -5.70 -0.84
CA ILE A 177 13.46 -5.54 -2.17
C ILE A 177 14.31 -6.33 -3.16
N THR A 178 13.70 -7.29 -3.85
CA THR A 178 14.40 -8.17 -4.77
C THR A 178 14.26 -7.74 -6.23
N ALA A 179 13.14 -7.07 -6.56
CA ALA A 179 12.89 -6.59 -7.91
C ALA A 179 11.96 -5.39 -7.93
N GLY A 180 12.13 -4.53 -8.93
CA GLY A 180 11.18 -3.48 -9.27
C GLY A 180 10.98 -3.37 -10.76
N GLY A 181 9.92 -2.71 -11.17
CA GLY A 181 9.61 -2.55 -12.58
C GLY A 181 8.52 -1.52 -12.86
N LEU A 182 8.51 -1.08 -14.11
CA LEU A 182 7.51 -0.20 -14.68
C LEU A 182 6.67 -1.00 -15.67
N THR A 183 5.35 -0.96 -15.55
CA THR A 183 4.44 -1.47 -16.58
C THR A 183 3.92 -0.29 -17.39
N VAL A 184 4.10 -0.33 -18.70
CA VAL A 184 3.63 0.71 -19.63
C VAL A 184 2.77 0.02 -20.69
N PHE A 185 1.48 0.37 -20.75
CA PHE A 185 0.50 -0.24 -21.67
C PHE A 185 0.51 -1.77 -21.62
N GLY A 186 0.57 -2.33 -20.41
CA GLY A 186 0.60 -3.78 -20.16
C GLY A 186 1.95 -4.48 -20.40
N LYS A 187 2.98 -3.76 -20.85
CA LYS A 187 4.34 -4.31 -20.99
C LYS A 187 5.19 -3.95 -19.77
N ARG A 188 5.80 -4.95 -19.14
CA ARG A 188 6.67 -4.77 -17.97
C ARG A 188 8.12 -4.55 -18.39
N PHE A 189 8.76 -3.57 -17.77
CA PHE A 189 10.17 -3.22 -17.88
C PHE A 189 10.79 -3.35 -16.49
N GLU A 190 11.87 -4.12 -16.38
CA GLU A 190 12.61 -4.25 -15.14
C GLU A 190 13.40 -2.97 -14.85
N LEU A 191 13.43 -2.61 -13.57
CA LEU A 191 14.18 -1.46 -13.08
C LEU A 191 15.19 -1.94 -12.03
N PRO A 192 16.38 -1.32 -11.94
CA PRO A 192 17.42 -1.70 -10.99
C PRO A 192 17.06 -1.22 -9.57
N ILE A 193 15.99 -1.77 -9.03
CA ILE A 193 15.39 -1.39 -7.75
C ILE A 193 15.42 -2.63 -6.89
N ALA A 194 16.43 -2.67 -6.03
CA ALA A 194 16.68 -3.75 -5.10
C ALA A 194 17.47 -3.22 -3.91
N GLY A 195 17.46 -4.00 -2.83
CA GLY A 195 18.29 -3.77 -1.66
C GLY A 195 17.51 -3.79 -0.35
N PRO A 196 18.26 -3.67 0.75
CA PRO A 196 17.71 -3.73 2.10
C PRO A 196 17.00 -2.44 2.46
N GLY A 197 16.01 -2.58 3.32
CA GLY A 197 15.30 -1.47 3.93
C GLY A 197 14.76 -1.76 5.31
N LEU A 198 14.15 -0.75 5.91
CA LEU A 198 13.56 -0.82 7.23
C LEU A 198 12.25 -0.02 7.25
N VAL A 199 11.16 -0.69 7.61
CA VAL A 199 9.87 -0.04 7.86
C VAL A 199 9.48 -0.22 9.31
N ARG A 200 9.06 0.86 9.97
CA ARG A 200 8.51 0.83 11.31
C ARG A 200 6.99 0.85 11.25
N VAL A 201 6.34 -0.15 11.81
CA VAL A 201 4.89 -0.18 12.01
C VAL A 201 4.58 0.59 13.28
N LEU A 202 4.02 1.79 13.17
CA LEU A 202 3.65 2.61 14.33
C LEU A 202 2.33 2.17 14.96
N TYR A 203 1.38 1.79 14.11
CA TYR A 203 0.05 1.34 14.50
C TYR A 203 -0.54 0.48 13.39
N HIS A 204 -1.36 -0.50 13.73
CA HIS A 204 -2.17 -1.23 12.76
C HIS A 204 -3.43 -1.79 13.43
N ASP A 205 -4.45 -2.00 12.63
CA ASP A 205 -5.63 -2.80 12.95
C ASP A 205 -6.15 -3.46 11.66
N SER A 206 -7.35 -4.04 11.73
CA SER A 206 -7.95 -4.73 10.59
C SER A 206 -8.31 -3.83 9.39
N THR A 207 -8.29 -2.49 9.50
CA THR A 207 -8.72 -1.57 8.42
C THR A 207 -7.75 -0.44 8.13
N MET A 208 -6.87 -0.08 9.06
CA MET A 208 -5.88 0.98 8.92
C MET A 208 -4.50 0.55 9.47
N ARG A 209 -3.43 1.05 8.86
CA ARG A 209 -2.07 0.92 9.37
C ARG A 209 -1.25 2.18 9.12
N ILE A 210 -0.25 2.39 9.97
CA ILE A 210 0.63 3.55 9.93
C ILE A 210 2.06 3.03 9.90
N PHE A 211 2.79 3.42 8.86
CA PHE A 211 4.21 3.12 8.71
C PHE A 211 5.05 4.38 8.84
N GLU A 212 6.27 4.22 9.33
CA GLU A 212 7.33 5.21 9.30
C GLU A 212 8.56 4.60 8.62
N SER A 213 9.21 5.34 7.73
CA SER A 213 10.54 5.03 7.20
C SER A 213 11.57 5.64 8.16
N PRO A 214 12.23 4.87 9.05
CA PRO A 214 13.04 5.44 10.11
C PRO A 214 14.21 6.28 9.58
N LEU A 215 14.60 7.32 10.32
CA LEU A 215 15.75 8.16 9.97
C LEU A 215 17.07 7.39 9.88
N THR A 216 17.15 6.25 10.56
CA THR A 216 18.30 5.35 10.59
C THR A 216 18.29 4.33 9.46
N SER A 217 17.25 4.30 8.61
CA SER A 217 17.22 3.37 7.50
C SER A 217 18.36 3.67 6.52
N GLN A 218 19.05 2.62 6.06
CA GLN A 218 20.01 2.71 4.95
C GLN A 218 19.29 2.73 3.59
N ASP A 219 17.96 2.74 3.59
CA ASP A 219 17.14 2.84 2.40
C ASP A 219 17.49 4.07 1.57
N LYS A 220 17.71 3.85 0.29
CA LYS A 220 17.93 4.91 -0.70
C LYS A 220 16.63 5.29 -1.44
N TRP A 221 15.55 4.57 -1.16
CA TRP A 221 14.33 4.57 -1.96
C TRP A 221 13.22 5.45 -1.37
N GLU A 222 13.08 5.46 -0.04
CA GLU A 222 12.13 6.30 0.67
C GLU A 222 12.84 7.47 1.37
N GLU A 223 12.13 8.57 1.55
CA GLU A 223 12.66 9.73 2.26
C GLU A 223 12.64 9.43 3.77
N SER A 224 13.77 9.60 4.44
CA SER A 224 13.91 9.39 5.88
C SER A 224 12.88 10.21 6.67
N GLY A 225 12.19 9.57 7.62
CA GLY A 225 11.17 10.19 8.48
C GLY A 225 9.80 10.33 7.81
N LEU A 226 9.61 9.74 6.62
CA LEU A 226 8.29 9.67 5.98
C LEU A 226 7.36 8.79 6.82
N VAL A 227 6.19 9.32 7.15
CA VAL A 227 5.09 8.56 7.76
C VAL A 227 3.96 8.43 6.75
N VAL A 228 3.41 7.22 6.58
CA VAL A 228 2.33 6.93 5.64
C VAL A 228 1.18 6.27 6.38
N VAL A 229 -0.03 6.81 6.20
CA VAL A 229 -1.27 6.18 6.65
C VAL A 229 -1.86 5.41 5.47
N GLN A 230 -2.05 4.11 5.67
CA GLN A 230 -2.64 3.22 4.69
C GLN A 230 -3.96 2.64 5.19
N VAL A 231 -4.94 2.56 4.29
CA VAL A 231 -6.27 2.01 4.55
C VAL A 231 -6.55 0.92 3.52
N ARG A 232 -7.23 -0.16 3.93
CA ARG A 232 -7.62 -1.22 2.98
C ARG A 232 -8.43 -0.63 1.83
N GLU A 233 -8.13 -1.03 0.60
CA GLU A 233 -8.88 -0.58 -0.59
C GLU A 233 -10.38 -0.83 -0.46
N SER A 234 -10.78 -1.97 0.12
CA SER A 234 -12.17 -2.35 0.36
C SER A 234 -12.93 -1.43 1.33
N ALA A 235 -12.22 -0.64 2.15
CA ALA A 235 -12.82 0.34 3.06
C ALA A 235 -12.94 1.74 2.44
N VAL A 236 -12.36 1.93 1.25
CA VAL A 236 -12.29 3.23 0.56
C VAL A 236 -13.18 3.24 -0.68
N ILE A 237 -13.16 2.16 -1.45
CA ILE A 237 -13.93 2.02 -2.69
C ILE A 237 -15.21 1.26 -2.35
N ASN A 238 -16.29 2.00 -2.11
CA ASN A 238 -17.64 1.42 -2.20
C ASN A 238 -17.90 1.11 -3.68
N ILE A 239 -17.91 -0.17 -4.04
CA ILE A 239 -18.31 -0.65 -5.37
C ILE A 239 -19.84 -0.55 -5.50
#